data_AF-A0A951T2H9-F1
#
_entry.id   AF-A0A951T2H9-F1
#
_cell.length_a   1.000
_cell.length_b   1.000
_cell.length_c   1.000
_cell.angle_alpha   90.00
_cell.angle_beta   90.00
_cell.angle_gamma   90.00
#
_symmetry.space_group_name_H-M   'P 1'
#
loop_
_entity.id
_entity.type
_entity.pdbx_description
1 polymer ?
#
loop_
_entity_poly.entity_id
_entity_poly.type
_entity_poly.pdbx_seq_one_letter_code
_entity_poly.pdbx_strand_id
1 'polypeptide(L)'
;MGKEESHISRTKTQSSISEMDQFQEVLKSIDEHSTMITGISGQTNLLALNASIEAARAGEHGRGFLVVAEGVSKLAEQSNAAAKRIAESTDRLRFGCEYCGFNC
;
A
#
# COMPACT_ATOMS: atom_id res chain seq x y z
N MET A 1 31.00 31.90 -21.62
CA MET A 1 30.10 30.73 -21.75
C MET A 1 30.32 29.64 -20.72
N GLY A 2 31.52 29.11 -20.47
CA GLY A 2 31.69 27.89 -19.63
C GLY A 2 31.29 27.96 -18.14
N LYS A 3 31.23 29.14 -17.52
CA LYS A 3 30.77 29.27 -16.11
C LYS A 3 29.24 29.16 -15.97
N GLU A 4 28.49 29.66 -16.96
CA GLU A 4 27.02 29.63 -17.00
C GLU A 4 26.49 28.20 -17.12
N GLU A 5 27.09 27.38 -18.00
CA GLU A 5 26.72 25.97 -18.20
C GLU A 5 26.99 25.11 -16.95
N SER A 6 28.10 25.38 -16.24
CA SER A 6 28.41 24.69 -14.98
C SER A 6 27.43 25.00 -13.85
N HIS A 7 26.89 26.23 -13.84
CA HIS A 7 25.93 26.68 -12.84
C HIS A 7 24.55 26.11 -13.14
N ILE A 8 24.12 26.12 -14.41
CA ILE A 8 22.87 25.50 -14.87
C ILE A 8 22.87 23.99 -14.63
N SER A 9 24.00 23.32 -14.85
CA SER A 9 24.11 21.89 -14.58
C SER A 9 24.01 21.57 -13.08
N ARG A 10 24.67 22.37 -12.21
CA ARG A 10 24.56 22.22 -10.75
C ARG A 10 23.15 22.47 -10.23
N THR A 11 22.46 23.51 -10.71
CA THR A 11 21.09 23.80 -10.27
C THR A 11 20.11 22.73 -10.73
N LYS A 12 20.27 22.19 -11.94
CA LYS A 12 19.47 21.04 -12.41
C LYS A 12 19.69 19.80 -11.53
N THR A 13 20.93 19.44 -11.22
CA THR A 13 21.24 18.33 -10.32
C THR A 13 20.66 18.56 -8.91
N GLN A 14 20.74 19.79 -8.38
CA GLN A 14 20.18 20.11 -7.08
C GLN A 14 18.65 20.02 -7.05
N SER A 15 17.97 20.43 -8.13
CA SER A 15 16.51 20.27 -8.28
C SER A 15 16.13 18.79 -8.30
N SER A 16 16.84 17.97 -9.09
CA SER A 16 16.58 16.54 -9.16
C SER A 16 16.77 15.83 -7.81
N ILE A 17 17.77 16.22 -7.02
CA ILE A 17 17.94 15.69 -5.66
C ILE A 17 16.74 16.05 -4.78
N SER A 18 16.29 17.31 -4.81
CA SER A 18 15.12 17.75 -4.05
C SER A 18 13.83 17.04 -4.48
N GLU A 19 13.66 16.75 -5.77
CA GLU A 19 12.52 15.99 -6.28
C GLU A 19 12.57 14.53 -5.84
N MET A 20 13.76 13.92 -5.75
CA MET A 20 13.94 12.57 -5.21
C MET A 20 13.59 12.51 -3.72
N ASP A 21 13.97 13.52 -2.93
CA ASP A 21 13.61 13.58 -1.51
C ASP A 21 12.09 13.63 -1.32
N GLN A 22 11.40 14.48 -2.09
CA GLN A 22 9.93 14.54 -2.07
C GLN A 22 9.29 13.24 -2.53
N PHE A 23 9.87 12.58 -3.54
CA PHE A 23 9.39 11.29 -4.01
C PHE A 23 9.49 10.21 -2.92
N GLN A 24 10.59 10.16 -2.18
CA GLN A 24 10.76 9.22 -1.05
C GLN A 24 9.72 9.47 0.07
N GLU A 25 9.40 10.73 0.35
CA GLU A 25 8.38 11.08 1.35
C GLU A 25 6.97 10.63 0.92
N VAL A 26 6.63 10.77 -0.37
CA VAL A 26 5.37 10.26 -0.93
C VAL A 26 5.31 8.74 -0.86
N LEU A 27 6.39 8.03 -1.21
CA LEU A 27 6.44 6.57 -1.10
C LEU A 27 6.23 6.09 0.33
N LYS A 28 6.78 6.80 1.33
CA LYS A 28 6.55 6.49 2.74
C LYS A 28 5.08 6.66 3.12
N SER A 29 4.45 7.75 2.70
CA SER A 29 3.00 7.97 2.93
C SER A 29 2.14 6.86 2.31
N ILE A 30 2.50 6.39 1.11
CA ILE A 30 1.80 5.27 0.45
C ILE A 30 1.94 3.98 1.26
N ASP A 31 3.12 3.70 1.83
CA ASP A 31 3.35 2.52 2.66
C ASP A 31 2.54 2.56 3.97
N GLU A 32 2.47 3.72 4.60
CA GLU A 32 1.62 3.95 5.78
C GLU A 32 0.13 3.70 5.47
N HIS A 33 -0.35 4.21 4.33
CA HIS A 33 -1.73 3.96 3.87
C HIS A 33 -1.98 2.48 3.56
N SER A 34 -1.02 1.81 2.92
CA SER A 34 -1.12 0.38 2.62
C SER A 34 -1.19 -0.49 3.88
N THR A 35 -0.39 -0.15 4.88
CA THR A 35 -0.40 -0.79 6.20
C THR A 35 -1.76 -0.58 6.89
N MET A 36 -2.30 0.63 6.85
CA MET A 36 -3.63 0.93 7.40
C MET A 36 -4.72 0.11 6.71
N ILE A 37 -4.72 0.02 5.38
CA ILE A 37 -5.69 -0.79 4.62
C ILE A 37 -5.57 -2.26 5.04
N THR A 38 -4.36 -2.80 5.13
CA THR A 38 -4.13 -4.19 5.59
C THR A 38 -4.74 -4.44 6.98
N GLY A 39 -4.58 -3.48 7.90
CA GLY A 39 -5.19 -3.52 9.23
C GLY A 39 -6.73 -3.52 9.18
N ILE A 40 -7.32 -2.61 8.40
CA ILE A 40 -8.77 -2.51 8.23
C ILE A 40 -9.33 -3.78 7.60
N SER A 41 -8.69 -4.31 6.55
CA SER A 41 -9.08 -5.57 5.92
C SER A 41 -9.02 -6.74 6.90
N GLY A 42 -7.97 -6.81 7.74
CA GLY A 42 -7.86 -7.83 8.78
C GLY A 42 -9.00 -7.78 9.79
N GLN A 43 -9.31 -6.58 10.33
CA GLN A 43 -10.42 -6.38 11.25
C GLN A 43 -11.78 -6.69 10.60
N THR A 44 -11.97 -6.26 9.35
CA THR A 44 -13.19 -6.54 8.58
C THR A 44 -13.37 -8.04 8.37
N ASN A 45 -12.29 -8.77 8.08
CA ASN A 45 -12.34 -10.21 7.92
C ASN A 45 -12.70 -10.92 9.24
N LEU A 46 -12.16 -10.46 10.37
CA LEU A 46 -12.52 -10.99 11.69
C LEU A 46 -13.99 -10.72 12.04
N LEU A 47 -14.50 -9.52 11.74
CA LEU A 47 -15.92 -9.18 11.92
C LEU A 47 -16.81 -10.06 11.04
N ALA A 48 -16.43 -10.28 9.78
CA ALA A 48 -17.13 -11.15 8.85
C ALA A 48 -17.15 -12.60 9.35
N LEU A 49 -16.02 -13.10 9.86
CA LEU A 49 -15.94 -14.44 10.45
C LEU A 49 -16.88 -14.59 11.65
N ASN A 50 -16.88 -13.61 12.56
CA ASN A 50 -17.79 -13.61 13.71
C ASN A 50 -19.25 -13.60 13.27
N ALA A 51 -19.58 -12.82 12.23
CA ALA A 51 -20.91 -12.80 11.64
C ALA A 51 -21.29 -14.16 11.00
N SER A 52 -20.37 -14.82 10.31
CA SER A 52 -20.58 -16.17 9.75
C SER A 52 -20.85 -17.20 10.84
N ILE A 53 -20.13 -17.14 11.97
CA ILE A 53 -20.33 -18.03 13.12
C ILE A 53 -21.72 -17.82 13.73
N GLU A 54 -22.13 -16.56 13.94
CA GLU A 54 -23.46 -16.27 14.51
C GLU A 54 -24.59 -16.63 13.52
N ALA A 55 -24.38 -16.42 12.23
CA ALA A 55 -25.30 -16.85 11.18
C ALA A 55 -25.46 -18.39 11.18
N ALA A 56 -24.37 -19.14 11.30
CA ALA A 56 -24.44 -20.60 11.45
C ALA A 56 -25.18 -21.01 12.74
N ARG A 57 -24.98 -20.27 13.84
CA ARG A 57 -25.66 -20.51 15.12
C ARG A 57 -27.17 -20.28 15.04
N ALA A 58 -27.62 -19.31 14.24
CA ALA A 58 -29.03 -19.04 13.99
C ALA A 58 -29.72 -20.08 13.09
N GLY A 59 -28.98 -21.06 12.55
CA GLY A 59 -29.52 -22.13 11.70
C GLY A 59 -30.21 -21.59 10.44
N GLU A 60 -31.44 -22.05 10.18
CA GLU A 60 -32.20 -21.65 8.99
C GLU A 60 -32.45 -20.13 8.92
N HIS A 61 -32.58 -19.46 10.07
CA HIS A 61 -32.77 -18.01 10.13
C HIS A 61 -31.52 -17.21 9.76
N GLY A 62 -30.34 -17.84 9.82
CA GLY A 62 -29.06 -17.21 9.52
C GLY A 62 -28.57 -17.39 8.08
N ARG A 63 -29.26 -18.19 7.25
CA ARG A 63 -28.77 -18.52 5.89
C ARG A 63 -28.49 -17.29 5.01
N GLY A 64 -29.37 -16.28 5.05
CA GLY A 64 -29.17 -15.04 4.29
C GLY A 64 -27.99 -14.23 4.80
N PHE A 65 -27.80 -14.17 6.12
CA PHE A 65 -26.68 -13.47 6.74
C PHE A 65 -25.35 -14.18 6.50
N LEU A 66 -25.35 -15.50 6.38
CA LEU A 66 -24.15 -16.28 6.07
C LEU A 66 -23.57 -15.90 4.71
N VAL A 67 -24.40 -15.79 3.68
CA VAL A 67 -23.97 -15.38 2.33
C VAL A 67 -23.35 -13.98 2.34
N VAL A 68 -23.94 -13.06 3.12
CA VAL A 68 -23.40 -11.70 3.27
C VAL A 68 -22.06 -11.73 3.99
N ALA A 69 -21.94 -12.49 5.08
CA ALA A 69 -20.71 -12.60 5.85
C ALA A 69 -19.56 -13.21 5.03
N GLU A 70 -19.83 -14.25 4.24
CA GLU A 70 -18.86 -14.82 3.28
C GLU A 70 -18.45 -13.80 2.20
N GLY A 71 -19.41 -13.02 1.68
CA GLY A 71 -19.13 -11.95 0.73
C GLY A 71 -18.22 -10.86 1.29
N VAL A 72 -18.48 -10.42 2.53
CA VAL A 72 -17.65 -9.42 3.23
C VAL A 72 -16.25 -9.97 3.52
N SER A 73 -16.14 -11.23 3.95
CA SER A 73 -14.85 -11.89 4.18
C SER A 73 -14.01 -11.93 2.89
N LYS A 74 -14.62 -12.32 1.76
CA LYS A 74 -13.95 -12.33 0.46
C LYS A 74 -13.49 -10.94 0.02
N LEU A 75 -14.31 -9.91 0.22
CA LEU A 75 -13.92 -8.53 -0.10
C LEU A 75 -12.75 -8.06 0.79
N ALA A 76 -12.76 -8.43 2.07
CA ALA A 76 -11.69 -8.11 3.00
C ALA A 76 -10.37 -8.80 2.58
N GLU A 77 -10.41 -10.07 2.18
CA GLU A 77 -9.23 -10.79 1.65
C GLU A 77 -8.68 -10.13 0.38
N GLN A 78 -9.57 -9.77 -0.55
CA GLN A 78 -9.18 -9.07 -1.78
C GLN A 78 -8.54 -7.71 -1.49
N SER A 79 -9.09 -6.97 -0.52
CA SER A 79 -8.55 -5.67 -0.08
C SER A 79 -7.16 -5.82 0.53
N ASN A 80 -6.94 -6.86 1.36
CA ASN A 80 -5.63 -7.16 1.93
C ASN A 80 -4.62 -7.53 0.83
N ALA A 81 -5.01 -8.38 -0.12
CA ALA A 81 -4.15 -8.75 -1.24
C ALA A 81 -3.76 -7.54 -2.11
N ALA A 82 -4.69 -6.61 -2.35
CA ALA A 82 -4.41 -5.37 -3.07
C ALA A 82 -3.42 -4.48 -2.31
N ALA A 83 -3.61 -4.29 -1.00
CA ALA A 83 -2.68 -3.53 -0.17
C ALA A 83 -1.26 -4.12 -0.18
N LYS A 84 -1.13 -5.45 -0.04
CA LYS A 84 0.17 -6.12 -0.15
C LYS A 84 0.87 -5.86 -1.48
N ARG A 85 0.15 -5.91 -2.60
CA ARG A 85 0.71 -5.58 -3.92
C ARG A 85 1.14 -4.13 -4.06
N ILE A 86 0.46 -3.20 -3.38
CA ILE A 86 0.88 -1.79 -3.30
C ILE A 86 2.20 -1.70 -2.55
N ALA A 87 2.31 -2.33 -1.37
CA ALA A 87 3.55 -2.35 -0.59
C ALA A 87 4.72 -2.93 -1.40
N GLU A 88 4.53 -4.09 -2.04
CA GLU A 88 5.53 -4.69 -2.94
C GLU A 88 5.94 -3.76 -4.08
N SER A 89 5.01 -2.96 -4.62
CA SER A 89 5.29 -2.03 -5.71
C SER A 89 6.07 -0.80 -5.22
N THR A 90 5.73 -0.27 -4.04
CA THR A 90 6.46 0.80 -3.36
C THR A 90 7.88 0.36 -3.02
N ASP A 91 8.06 -0.87 -2.54
CA ASP A 91 9.39 -1.44 -2.27
C ASP A 91 10.22 -1.54 -3.54
N ARG A 92 9.67 -2.06 -4.64
CA ARG A 92 10.39 -2.10 -5.92
C ARG A 92 10.80 -0.71 -6.41
N LEU A 93 9.97 0.31 -6.21
CA LEU A 93 10.31 1.69 -6.56
C LEU A 93 11.45 2.23 -5.69
N ARG A 94 11.46 1.90 -4.39
CA ARG A 94 12.52 2.28 -3.45
C ARG A 94 13.87 1.62 -3.82
N PHE A 95 13.87 0.31 -4.08
CA PHE A 95 15.06 -0.44 -4.49
C PHE A 95 15.53 -0.07 -5.91
N GLY A 96 14.61 0.28 -6.82
CA GLY A 96 14.96 0.82 -8.13
C GLY A 96 15.74 2.14 -8.04
N CYS A 97 15.48 2.95 -7.02
CA CYS A 97 16.28 4.14 -6.70
C CYS A 97 17.64 3.81 -6.09
N GLU A 98 17.76 2.75 -5.27
CA GLU A 98 19.04 2.34 -4.67
C GLU A 98 20.09 1.87 -5.71
N TYR A 99 19.65 1.41 -6.89
CA TYR A 99 20.56 1.05 -7.99
C TYR A 99 20.94 2.21 -8.92
N CYS A 100 20.43 3.43 -8.68
CA CYS A 100 20.72 4.60 -9.52
C CYS A 100 21.98 5.39 -9.08
N GLY A 101 22.66 4.98 -8.02
CA GLY A 101 23.88 5.65 -7.59
C GLY A 101 24.71 4.84 -6.61
N PHE A 102 25.86 4.34 -7.11
CA PHE A 102 26.97 3.83 -6.32
C PHE A 102 26.69 2.61 -5.42
N ASN A 103 27.24 1.48 -5.88
CA ASN A 103 27.81 0.49 -4.97
C ASN A 103 28.73 1.24 -3.98
N CYS A 104 28.45 1.12 -2.67
CA CYS A 104 29.36 1.61 -1.62
C CYS A 104 30.81 1.17 -1.88
#